data_AF-A0A2V7UJD2-F1
#
_entry.id   AF-A0A2V7UJD2-F1
#
_cell.length_a   1.000
_cell.length_b   1.000
_cell.length_c   1.000
_cell.angle_alpha   90.00
_cell.angle_beta   90.00
_cell.angle_gamma   90.00
#
_symmetry.space_group_name_H-M   'P 1'
#
loop_
_entity.id
_entity.type
_entity.pdbx_description
1 polymer ?
#
loop_
_entity_poly.entity_id
_entity_poly.type
_entity_poly.pdbx_seq_one_letter_code
_entity_poly.pdbx_strand_id
1 'polypeptide(L)'
;MDAETLRKFQHEVEEYVELRQKVLTKIPPVTTKATPDQIAAHQKALTEAIVAYRKGAKRGEIFGPEVEAAVRRTLHRAFSAPDGPALIKEIKSGNPTVEGNPSARDPTKEVKQPVTLTVNTFYNSAAPFSSVPPSLLLKLPLLPDQVRYRFVGRALILRDTEANVILDYIPEVVPDPSIPR
;
A
#
# COMPACT_ATOMS: atom_id res chain seq x y z
N MET A 1 -17.02 -7.99 -4.65
CA MET A 1 -17.35 -6.56 -4.80
C MET A 1 -18.34 -6.48 -5.94
N ASP A 2 -19.40 -5.68 -5.84
CA ASP A 2 -20.32 -5.45 -6.96
C ASP A 2 -19.67 -4.57 -8.04
N ALA A 3 -20.28 -4.52 -9.21
CA ALA A 3 -19.75 -3.82 -10.38
C ALA A 3 -19.76 -2.29 -10.24
N GLU A 4 -20.62 -1.72 -9.39
CA GLU A 4 -20.64 -0.28 -9.17
C GLU A 4 -19.47 0.14 -8.27
N THR A 5 -19.29 -0.54 -7.13
CA THR A 5 -18.18 -0.31 -6.21
C THR A 5 -16.84 -0.51 -6.92
N LEU A 6 -16.73 -1.52 -7.79
CA LEU A 6 -15.52 -1.76 -8.58
C LEU A 6 -15.22 -0.61 -9.56
N ARG A 7 -16.24 -0.09 -10.25
CA ARG A 7 -16.09 1.04 -11.17
C ARG A 7 -15.67 2.32 -10.44
N LYS A 8 -16.24 2.60 -9.26
CA LYS A 8 -15.82 3.72 -8.41
C LYS A 8 -14.34 3.59 -8.06
N PHE A 9 -13.90 2.43 -7.58
CA PHE A 9 -12.48 2.21 -7.25
C PHE A 9 -11.57 2.38 -8.47
N GLN A 10 -11.94 1.82 -9.62
CA GLN A 10 -11.15 1.95 -10.85
C GLN A 10 -11.04 3.41 -11.30
N HIS A 11 -12.13 4.17 -11.19
CA HIS A 11 -12.14 5.59 -11.51
C HIS A 11 -11.17 6.38 -10.62
N GLU A 12 -11.21 6.21 -9.30
CA GLU A 12 -10.29 6.90 -8.37
C GLU A 12 -8.81 6.56 -8.65
N VAL A 13 -8.53 5.31 -9.02
CA VAL A 13 -7.18 4.87 -9.40
C VAL A 13 -6.77 5.48 -10.74
N GLU A 14 -7.68 5.56 -11.70
CA GLU A 14 -7.41 6.15 -13.02
C GLU A 14 -7.18 7.66 -12.92
N GLU A 15 -7.96 8.39 -12.13
CA GLU A 15 -7.73 9.81 -11.83
C GLU A 15 -6.33 10.05 -11.24
N TYR A 16 -5.90 9.17 -10.32
CA TYR A 16 -4.55 9.21 -9.80
C TYR A 16 -3.49 8.99 -10.91
N VAL A 17 -3.68 8.00 -11.78
CA VAL A 17 -2.74 7.71 -12.87
C VAL A 17 -2.66 8.87 -13.87
N GLU A 18 -3.77 9.51 -14.20
CA GLU A 18 -3.77 10.72 -15.03
C GLU A 18 -3.01 11.88 -14.38
N LEU A 19 -3.22 12.11 -13.08
CA LEU A 19 -2.47 13.10 -12.31
C LEU A 19 -0.98 12.80 -12.35
N ARG A 20 -0.59 11.55 -12.09
CA ARG A 20 0.80 11.08 -12.17
C ARG A 20 1.40 11.34 -13.54
N GLN A 21 0.66 11.05 -14.61
CA GLN A 21 1.12 11.32 -15.98
C GLN A 21 1.35 12.81 -16.22
N LYS A 22 0.42 13.67 -15.75
CA LYS A 22 0.58 15.14 -15.83
C LYS A 22 1.83 15.61 -15.08
N VAL A 23 2.12 15.04 -13.92
CA VAL A 23 3.34 15.33 -13.15
C VAL A 23 4.60 14.89 -13.89
N LEU A 24 4.59 13.69 -14.49
CA LEU A 24 5.75 13.17 -15.24
C LEU A 24 6.17 14.06 -16.40
N THR A 25 5.22 14.72 -17.07
CA THR A 25 5.55 15.68 -18.15
C THR A 25 6.30 16.92 -17.66
N LYS A 26 6.33 17.16 -16.35
CA LYS A 26 6.91 18.37 -15.72
C LYS A 26 8.24 18.10 -15.04
N ILE A 27 8.74 16.86 -15.04
CA ILE A 27 10.03 16.49 -14.44
C ILE A 27 10.99 15.95 -15.51
N PRO A 28 12.32 16.04 -15.31
CA PRO A 28 13.28 15.52 -16.27
C PRO A 28 13.10 14.01 -16.50
N PRO A 29 12.95 13.53 -17.74
CA PRO A 29 12.76 12.11 -18.01
C PRO A 29 14.04 11.31 -17.74
N VAL A 30 13.87 10.05 -17.33
CA VAL A 30 14.98 9.08 -17.25
C VAL A 30 15.06 8.28 -18.55
N THR A 31 16.28 8.05 -19.02
CA THR A 31 16.54 7.19 -20.19
C THR A 31 16.96 5.80 -19.74
N THR A 32 16.97 4.83 -20.66
CA THR A 32 17.46 3.47 -20.38
C THR A 32 18.95 3.40 -20.02
N LYS A 33 19.70 4.49 -20.23
CA LYS A 33 21.12 4.62 -19.87
C LYS A 33 21.35 5.49 -18.63
N ALA A 34 20.29 5.81 -17.89
CA ALA A 34 20.39 6.66 -16.71
C ALA A 34 21.28 6.02 -15.64
N THR A 35 22.09 6.86 -14.98
CA THR A 35 22.89 6.43 -13.82
C THR A 35 21.99 6.21 -12.59
N PRO A 36 22.43 5.45 -11.58
CA PRO A 36 21.69 5.31 -10.32
C PRO A 36 21.30 6.65 -9.68
N ASP A 37 22.19 7.65 -9.72
CA ASP A 37 21.93 8.99 -9.19
C ASP A 37 20.84 9.71 -9.97
N GLN A 38 20.80 9.56 -11.30
CA GLN A 38 19.75 10.14 -12.14
C GLN A 38 18.39 9.47 -11.88
N ILE A 39 18.36 8.15 -11.67
CA ILE A 39 17.15 7.42 -11.31
C ILE A 39 16.65 7.89 -9.93
N ALA A 40 17.54 8.01 -8.95
CA ALA A 40 17.20 8.49 -7.61
C ALA A 40 16.69 9.94 -7.64
N ALA A 41 17.33 10.82 -8.41
CA ALA A 41 16.90 12.21 -8.58
C ALA A 41 15.52 12.31 -9.25
N HIS A 42 15.26 11.48 -10.27
CA HIS A 42 13.95 11.41 -10.93
C HIS A 42 12.86 10.93 -9.97
N GLN A 43 13.10 9.83 -9.26
CA GLN A 43 12.19 9.30 -8.26
C GLN A 43 11.87 10.35 -7.19
N LYS A 44 12.90 11.07 -6.70
CA LYS A 44 12.72 12.16 -5.75
C LYS A 44 11.85 13.28 -6.32
N ALA A 45 12.13 13.75 -7.54
CA ALA A 45 11.35 14.79 -8.19
C ALA A 45 9.89 14.37 -8.40
N LEU A 46 9.64 13.11 -8.80
CA LEU A 46 8.30 12.55 -8.95
C LEU A 46 7.56 12.50 -7.61
N THR A 47 8.24 12.04 -6.56
CA THR A 47 7.70 11.98 -5.19
C THR A 47 7.28 13.36 -4.72
N GLU A 48 8.19 14.34 -4.77
CA GLU A 48 7.94 15.71 -4.31
C GLU A 48 6.78 16.35 -5.07
N ALA A 49 6.73 16.15 -6.39
CA ALA A 49 5.66 16.70 -7.20
C ALA A 49 4.31 16.03 -6.89
N ILE A 50 4.22 14.70 -6.80
CA ILE A 50 2.96 14.02 -6.41
C ILE A 50 2.49 14.48 -5.04
N VAL A 51 3.40 14.57 -4.05
CA VAL A 51 3.08 15.04 -2.70
C VAL A 51 2.54 16.47 -2.73
N ALA A 52 3.16 17.35 -3.51
CA ALA A 52 2.69 18.73 -3.68
C ALA A 52 1.33 18.83 -4.36
N TYR A 53 1.08 18.04 -5.42
CA TYR A 53 -0.22 18.03 -6.12
C TYR A 53 -1.35 17.47 -5.27
N ARG A 54 -1.06 16.42 -4.48
CA ARG A 54 -2.01 15.79 -3.58
C ARG A 54 -2.04 16.45 -2.19
N LYS A 55 -1.62 17.71 -2.08
CA LYS A 55 -1.62 18.43 -0.80
C LYS A 55 -3.04 18.45 -0.22
N GLY A 56 -3.18 17.91 1.00
CA GLY A 56 -4.47 17.80 1.68
C GLY A 56 -5.23 16.50 1.40
N ALA A 57 -4.65 15.56 0.63
CA ALA A 57 -5.21 14.23 0.41
C ALA A 57 -5.46 13.51 1.74
N LYS A 58 -6.60 12.83 1.81
CA LYS A 58 -7.11 12.14 2.99
C LYS A 58 -7.23 10.64 2.75
N ARG A 59 -7.16 9.89 3.83
CA ARG A 59 -7.47 8.46 3.81
C ARG A 59 -8.93 8.23 3.42
N GLY A 60 -9.15 7.25 2.55
CA GLY A 60 -10.46 6.90 2.02
C GLY A 60 -10.87 7.69 0.79
N GLU A 61 -9.97 8.50 0.21
CA GLU A 61 -10.21 9.12 -1.11
C GLU A 61 -10.26 8.07 -2.22
N ILE A 62 -9.39 7.05 -2.16
CA ILE A 62 -9.36 5.98 -3.18
C ILE A 62 -10.09 4.74 -2.66
N PHE A 63 -9.77 4.32 -1.42
CA PHE A 63 -10.53 3.30 -0.72
C PHE A 63 -11.76 3.92 -0.05
N GLY A 64 -12.66 4.46 -0.86
CA GLY A 64 -13.95 4.97 -0.38
C GLY A 64 -14.71 3.92 0.47
N PRO A 65 -15.66 4.32 1.32
CA PRO A 65 -16.25 3.44 2.33
C PRO A 65 -16.79 2.10 1.79
N GLU A 66 -17.44 2.12 0.62
CA GLU A 66 -17.96 0.92 -0.05
C GLU A 66 -16.83 -0.01 -0.52
N VAL A 67 -15.78 0.57 -1.09
CA VAL A 67 -14.58 -0.13 -1.57
C VAL A 67 -13.85 -0.75 -0.40
N GLU A 68 -13.59 0.03 0.66
CA GLU A 68 -12.95 -0.45 1.88
C GLU A 68 -13.73 -1.64 2.46
N ALA A 69 -15.05 -1.51 2.62
CA ALA A 69 -15.87 -2.58 3.15
C ALA A 69 -15.82 -3.85 2.27
N ALA A 70 -15.83 -3.69 0.94
CA ALA A 70 -15.72 -4.81 0.02
C ALA A 70 -14.34 -5.49 0.07
N VAL A 71 -13.25 -4.72 0.13
CA VAL A 71 -11.89 -5.25 0.28
C VAL A 71 -11.73 -5.97 1.62
N ARG A 72 -12.20 -5.39 2.72
CA ARG A 72 -12.21 -6.03 4.05
C ARG A 72 -12.92 -7.38 4.03
N ARG A 73 -14.12 -7.45 3.42
CA ARG A 73 -14.86 -8.71 3.28
C ARG A 73 -14.08 -9.75 2.48
N THR A 74 -13.43 -9.34 1.38
CA THR A 74 -12.61 -10.22 0.56
C THR A 74 -11.40 -10.78 1.34
N LEU A 75 -10.65 -9.90 1.99
CA LEU A 75 -9.50 -10.28 2.80
C LEU A 75 -9.92 -11.17 3.96
N HIS A 76 -11.01 -10.83 4.66
CA HIS A 76 -11.51 -11.63 5.76
C HIS A 76 -11.86 -13.06 5.31
N ARG A 77 -12.57 -13.23 4.19
CA ARG A 77 -12.86 -14.57 3.63
C ARG A 77 -11.59 -15.33 3.28
N ALA A 78 -10.58 -14.67 2.72
CA ALA A 78 -9.31 -15.32 2.41
C ALA A 78 -8.56 -15.78 3.67
N PHE A 79 -8.56 -14.97 4.72
CA PHE A 79 -7.91 -15.31 5.99
C PHE A 79 -8.67 -16.36 6.81
N SER A 80 -9.98 -16.51 6.57
CA SER A 80 -10.82 -17.53 7.21
C SER A 80 -10.90 -18.85 6.44
N ALA A 81 -10.34 -18.93 5.24
CA ALA A 81 -10.23 -20.16 4.49
C ALA A 81 -9.20 -21.13 5.12
N PRO A 82 -9.21 -22.44 4.79
CA PRO A 82 -8.26 -23.41 5.34
C PRO A 82 -6.77 -23.03 5.17
N ASP A 83 -6.43 -22.34 4.08
CA ASP A 83 -5.10 -21.82 3.76
C ASP A 83 -4.80 -20.44 4.41
N GLY A 84 -5.79 -19.82 5.04
CA GLY A 84 -5.70 -18.50 5.66
C GLY A 84 -4.54 -18.33 6.65
N PRO A 85 -4.27 -19.28 7.57
CA PRO A 85 -3.12 -19.20 8.47
C PRO A 85 -1.77 -19.12 7.74
N ALA A 86 -1.62 -19.81 6.60
CA ALA A 86 -0.41 -19.75 5.78
C ALA A 86 -0.26 -18.37 5.12
N LEU A 87 -1.36 -17.82 4.58
CA LEU A 87 -1.37 -16.46 4.02
C LEU A 87 -0.96 -15.40 5.05
N ILE A 88 -1.49 -15.49 6.28
CA ILE A 88 -1.15 -14.57 7.36
C ILE A 88 0.35 -14.70 7.72
N LYS A 89 0.88 -15.92 7.77
CA LYS A 89 2.30 -16.17 8.04
C LYS A 89 3.19 -15.58 6.95
N GLU A 90 2.82 -15.75 5.68
CA GLU A 90 3.54 -15.20 4.53
C GLU A 90 3.57 -13.67 4.58
N ILE A 91 2.41 -13.03 4.80
CA ILE A 91 2.31 -11.56 4.96
C ILE A 91 3.20 -11.07 6.10
N LYS A 92 3.13 -11.72 7.28
CA LYS A 92 3.96 -11.36 8.44
C LYS A 92 5.45 -11.54 8.20
N SER A 93 5.84 -12.56 7.41
CA SER A 93 7.23 -12.78 7.04
C SER A 93 7.76 -11.76 6.04
N GLY A 94 6.88 -11.22 5.19
CA GLY A 94 7.22 -10.18 4.22
C GLY A 94 7.20 -8.77 4.81
N ASN A 95 6.49 -8.55 5.92
CA ASN A 95 6.38 -7.24 6.55
C ASN A 95 7.76 -6.64 6.87
N PRO A 96 7.96 -5.35 6.58
CA PRO A 96 9.17 -4.65 6.95
C PRO A 96 9.64 -4.97 8.35
N THR A 97 10.92 -5.30 8.50
CA THR A 97 11.45 -5.65 9.82
C THR A 97 11.41 -4.49 10.80
N VAL A 98 11.21 -3.25 10.33
CA VAL A 98 10.95 -2.04 11.15
C VAL A 98 9.54 -2.00 11.75
N GLU A 99 8.63 -2.87 11.29
CA GLU A 99 7.28 -3.03 11.81
C GLU A 99 7.27 -4.09 12.90
N GLY A 100 7.81 -3.74 14.07
CA GLY A 100 7.51 -4.52 15.26
C GLY A 100 6.03 -4.32 15.60
N ASN A 101 5.20 -5.37 15.51
CA ASN A 101 3.94 -5.34 16.25
C ASN A 101 4.28 -5.34 17.75
N PRO A 102 3.71 -4.43 18.56
CA PRO A 102 3.82 -4.54 20.00
C PRO A 102 3.21 -5.88 20.42
N SER A 103 4.02 -6.78 20.95
CA SER A 103 3.50 -7.99 21.59
C SER A 103 3.21 -7.65 23.04
N ALA A 104 1.94 -7.69 23.45
CA ALA A 104 1.56 -7.53 24.86
C ALA A 104 2.19 -8.60 25.78
N ARG A 105 2.78 -9.66 25.20
CA ARG A 105 3.37 -10.79 25.92
C ARG A 105 4.87 -10.64 26.22
N ASP A 106 5.56 -9.65 25.64
CA ASP A 106 6.99 -9.46 25.86
C ASP A 106 7.39 -7.98 25.71
N PRO A 107 7.40 -7.20 26.80
CA PRO A 107 7.77 -5.78 26.79
C PRO A 107 9.28 -5.55 26.59
N THR A 108 10.12 -6.60 26.50
CA THR A 108 11.58 -6.49 26.36
C THR A 108 12.09 -6.62 24.93
N LYS A 109 11.25 -7.05 23.98
CA LYS A 109 11.60 -7.03 22.56
C LYS A 109 11.76 -5.60 22.07
N GLU A 110 12.84 -5.33 21.34
CA GLU A 110 13.05 -4.07 20.62
C GLU A 110 11.76 -3.64 19.90
N VAL A 111 11.13 -2.58 20.40
CA VAL A 111 9.98 -1.94 19.77
C VAL A 111 10.53 -1.13 18.61
N LYS A 112 10.63 -1.77 17.45
CA LYS A 112 10.92 -1.06 16.21
C LYS A 112 9.74 -0.13 15.93
N GLN A 113 10.03 1.14 15.71
CA GLN A 113 9.02 2.19 15.65
C GLN A 113 7.94 1.82 14.62
N PRO A 114 6.64 1.83 15.00
CA PRO A 114 5.58 1.51 14.06
C PRO A 114 5.65 2.47 12.87
N VAL A 115 5.60 1.93 11.65
CA VAL A 115 5.51 2.74 10.44
C VAL A 115 4.24 3.57 10.55
N THR A 116 4.41 4.89 10.64
CA THR A 116 3.27 5.81 10.72
C THR A 116 2.62 5.88 9.34
N LEU A 117 1.51 5.16 9.17
CA LEU A 117 0.76 5.14 7.93
C LEU A 117 0.02 6.46 7.72
N THR A 118 0.59 7.30 6.85
CA THR A 118 0.00 8.58 6.47
C THR A 118 -0.18 8.65 4.96
N VAL A 119 -1.37 9.06 4.53
CA VAL A 119 -1.64 9.29 3.11
C VAL A 119 -0.75 10.42 2.59
N ASN A 120 -0.34 10.29 1.34
CA ASN A 120 0.48 11.26 0.63
C ASN A 120 1.86 11.49 1.28
N THR A 121 2.42 10.44 1.87
CA THR A 121 3.79 10.45 2.41
C THR A 121 4.66 9.41 1.71
N PHE A 122 5.97 9.68 1.69
CA PHE A 122 6.95 8.75 1.16
C PHE A 122 7.01 7.49 2.02
N TYR A 123 6.86 6.34 1.38
CA TYR A 123 7.10 5.04 1.96
C TYR A 123 8.61 4.80 2.00
N ASN A 124 9.16 4.72 3.22
CA ASN A 124 10.60 4.50 3.43
C ASN A 124 11.08 3.22 2.71
N SER A 125 12.06 3.34 1.82
CA SER A 125 12.61 2.25 1.01
C SER A 125 13.53 1.30 1.78
N ALA A 126 13.99 1.65 2.99
CA ALA A 126 14.83 0.80 3.82
C ALA A 126 14.07 -0.39 4.44
N ALA A 127 12.74 -0.34 4.38
CA ALA A 127 11.84 -1.39 4.81
C ALA A 127 11.74 -2.48 3.73
N PRO A 128 12.03 -3.78 4.02
CA PRO A 128 11.86 -4.84 3.04
C PRO A 128 10.40 -4.89 2.56
N PHE A 129 10.19 -4.99 1.25
CA PHE A 129 8.84 -4.94 0.68
C PHE A 129 8.05 -6.22 0.98
N SER A 130 7.00 -6.11 1.79
CA SER A 130 6.01 -7.19 1.92
C SER A 130 5.26 -7.38 0.62
N SER A 131 5.33 -8.56 0.00
CA SER A 131 4.50 -8.89 -1.15
C SER A 131 3.09 -9.27 -0.70
N VAL A 132 2.09 -8.88 -1.47
CA VAL A 132 0.75 -9.47 -1.36
C VAL A 132 0.83 -10.89 -1.94
N PRO A 133 0.44 -11.94 -1.20
CA PRO A 133 0.46 -13.31 -1.72
C PRO A 133 -0.30 -13.39 -3.05
N PRO A 134 0.21 -14.11 -4.08
CA PRO A 134 -0.43 -14.15 -5.40
C PRO A 134 -1.90 -14.61 -5.36
N SER A 135 -2.21 -15.60 -4.51
CA SER A 135 -3.58 -16.11 -4.32
C SER A 135 -4.54 -15.06 -3.74
N LEU A 136 -4.01 -14.08 -3.00
CA LEU A 136 -4.77 -12.96 -2.47
C LEU A 136 -4.92 -11.84 -3.50
N LEU A 137 -3.86 -11.57 -4.27
CA LEU A 137 -3.89 -10.59 -5.36
C LEU A 137 -4.97 -10.91 -6.40
N LEU A 138 -5.15 -12.19 -6.73
CA LEU A 138 -6.22 -12.67 -7.63
C LEU A 138 -7.64 -12.38 -7.13
N LYS A 139 -7.81 -12.11 -5.83
CA LYS A 139 -9.12 -11.83 -5.21
C LYS A 139 -9.38 -10.32 -5.09
N LEU A 140 -8.36 -9.48 -5.25
CA LEU A 140 -8.45 -8.03 -5.17
C LEU A 140 -8.77 -7.42 -6.55
N PRO A 141 -9.31 -6.20 -6.60
CA PRO A 141 -9.44 -5.46 -7.86
C PRO A 141 -8.09 -5.35 -8.58
N LEU A 142 -8.09 -5.46 -9.91
CA LEU A 142 -6.88 -5.26 -10.69
C LEU A 142 -6.42 -3.80 -10.60
N LEU A 143 -5.11 -3.60 -10.61
CA LEU A 143 -4.47 -2.29 -10.60
C LEU A 143 -3.69 -2.08 -11.90
N PRO A 144 -3.57 -0.83 -12.37
CA PRO A 144 -2.62 -0.49 -13.42
C PRO A 144 -1.18 -0.59 -12.89
N ASP A 145 -0.20 -0.70 -13.79
CA ASP A 145 1.20 -0.99 -13.44
C ASP A 145 1.85 0.04 -12.51
N GLN A 146 1.34 1.28 -12.52
CA GLN A 146 1.85 2.41 -11.74
C GLN A 146 1.47 2.32 -10.25
N VAL A 147 0.51 1.47 -9.90
CA VAL A 147 -0.06 1.38 -8.56
C VAL A 147 0.00 -0.06 -8.05
N ARG A 148 0.29 -0.24 -6.76
CA ARG A 148 0.46 -1.56 -6.18
C ARG A 148 -0.10 -1.68 -4.77
N TYR A 149 -0.74 -2.82 -4.49
CA TYR A 149 -1.08 -3.23 -3.14
C TYR A 149 0.14 -3.71 -2.36
N ARG A 150 0.20 -3.37 -1.07
CA ARG A 150 1.21 -3.87 -0.13
C ARG A 150 0.63 -4.04 1.26
N PHE A 151 1.22 -4.92 2.05
CA PHE A 151 0.96 -4.97 3.48
C PHE A 151 2.03 -4.22 4.26
N VAL A 152 1.58 -3.48 5.26
CA VAL A 152 2.40 -2.77 6.25
C VAL A 152 1.76 -3.09 7.60
N GLY A 153 2.43 -3.91 8.40
CA GLY A 153 1.91 -4.44 9.66
C GLY A 153 0.60 -5.19 9.40
N ARG A 154 -0.50 -4.62 9.87
CA ARG A 154 -1.85 -5.17 9.67
C ARG A 154 -2.67 -4.39 8.64
N ALA A 155 -2.12 -3.37 8.01
CA ALA A 155 -2.80 -2.56 7.01
C ALA A 155 -2.52 -3.05 5.58
N LEU A 156 -3.50 -2.88 4.70
CA LEU A 156 -3.30 -2.94 3.25
C LEU A 156 -3.12 -1.49 2.77
N ILE A 157 -2.01 -1.20 2.12
CA ILE A 157 -1.75 0.11 1.51
C ILE A 157 -1.88 0.02 -0.01
N LEU A 158 -2.22 1.15 -0.61
CA LEU A 158 -2.06 1.41 -2.04
C LEU A 158 -0.87 2.35 -2.22
N ARG A 159 0.07 1.99 -3.10
CA ARG A 159 1.31 2.75 -3.30
C ARG A 159 1.60 3.01 -4.78
N ASP A 160 2.18 4.16 -5.07
CA ASP A 160 2.87 4.37 -6.36
C ASP A 160 4.13 3.51 -6.45
N THR A 161 4.32 2.84 -7.58
CA THR A 161 5.46 1.92 -7.78
C THR A 161 6.80 2.63 -7.98
N GLU A 162 6.79 3.86 -8.47
CA GLU A 162 8.00 4.63 -8.78
C GLU A 162 8.23 5.72 -7.72
N ALA A 163 7.22 6.54 -7.44
CA ALA A 163 7.30 7.64 -6.47
C ALA A 163 7.34 7.15 -5.02
N ASN A 164 7.03 5.88 -4.78
CA ASN A 164 6.93 5.31 -3.43
C ASN A 164 6.00 6.07 -2.49
N VAL A 165 4.98 6.76 -3.00
CA VAL A 165 4.02 7.49 -2.17
C VAL A 165 2.87 6.57 -1.75
N ILE A 166 2.50 6.61 -0.48
CA ILE A 166 1.28 5.96 0.02
C ILE A 166 0.07 6.76 -0.48
N LEU A 167 -0.72 6.17 -1.36
CA LEU A 167 -1.86 6.83 -1.99
C LEU A 167 -3.11 6.77 -1.12
N ASP A 168 -3.33 5.61 -0.50
CA ASP A 168 -4.40 5.37 0.47
C ASP A 168 -4.10 4.07 1.25
N TYR A 169 -4.84 3.80 2.33
CA TYR A 169 -4.69 2.54 3.07
C TYR A 169 -5.96 2.14 3.84
N ILE A 170 -6.09 0.84 4.06
CA ILE A 170 -7.10 0.23 4.91
C ILE A 170 -6.37 -0.35 6.14
N PRO A 171 -6.57 0.21 7.35
CA PRO A 171 -5.92 -0.30 8.55
C PRO A 171 -6.58 -1.60 9.02
N GLU A 172 -5.87 -2.43 9.77
CA GLU A 172 -6.45 -3.56 10.49
C GLU A 172 -7.22 -4.57 9.63
N VAL A 173 -6.61 -4.97 8.53
CA VAL A 173 -7.15 -6.02 7.65
C VAL A 173 -6.56 -7.39 7.94
N VAL A 174 -5.32 -7.47 8.43
CA VAL A 174 -4.68 -8.74 8.82
C VAL A 174 -5.09 -9.06 10.25
N PRO A 175 -5.70 -10.23 10.52
CA PRO A 175 -6.15 -10.57 11.86
C PRO A 175 -4.97 -10.79 12.81
N ASP A 176 -5.18 -10.37 14.05
CA ASP A 176 -4.27 -10.61 15.16
C ASP A 176 -4.95 -11.52 16.19
N PRO A 177 -4.49 -12.78 16.35
CA PRO A 177 -5.10 -13.71 17.30
C PRO A 177 -4.89 -13.29 18.76
N SER A 178 -4.03 -12.30 19.04
CA SER A 178 -3.82 -11.77 20.39
C SER A 178 -4.83 -10.69 20.79
N ILE A 179 -5.59 -10.14 19.83
CA ILE A 179 -6.62 -9.13 20.11
C ILE A 179 -8.00 -9.80 20.03
N PRO A 180 -8.76 -9.89 21.14
CA PRO A 180 -10.14 -10.37 21.09
C PRO A 180 -11.00 -9.44 20.23
N ARG A 181 -11.84 -10.04 19.37
CA ARG A 181 -12.77 -9.34 18.48
C ARG A 181 -14.01 -8.86 19.22
#